data_AF-E6R0E3-F1
#
_entry.id   AF-E6R0E3-F1
#
_cell.length_a   1.000
_cell.length_b   1.000
_cell.length_c   1.000
_cell.angle_alpha   90.00
_cell.angle_beta   90.00
_cell.angle_gamma   90.00
#
_symmetry.space_group_name_H-M   'P 1'
#
loop_
_entity.id
_entity.type
_entity.pdbx_description
1 polymer ?
#
loop_
_entity_poly.entity_id
_entity_poly.type
_entity_poly.pdbx_seq_one_letter_code
_entity_poly.pdbx_strand_id
1 'polypeptide(L)'
;MSRPEEISPPEIFYGDTEAAKYTANTRIKSIQSQMTERALQLLALPEDQSAYVLDIGCGSGLSGELLDEEGHVWVGVDIAPSMLEVALEREVEGDLFLHDIGQGFGFRPGTFDGAISISVIQWLLNADSSSHSPPQRLNRFFTTLHACLRNPSRAVFQFYPSSDDQVTMITTAAQRAGFGGGLVVDYPNSRKARKMYLCLMVGQQEIPKALDGDEMDVDEETMEKRRDEIKNERRRRREARRKTKKGKKDVKAKEWILKKKDLYRTRGKEGVPRDSKYTARKRKTYF
;
A
#
# COMPACT_ATOMS: atom_id res chain seq x y z
N MET A 1 -17.17 24.35 1.13
CA MET A 1 -15.98 24.45 1.98
C MET A 1 -14.85 23.85 1.18
N SER A 2 -13.76 24.59 1.00
CA SER A 2 -12.55 24.09 0.33
C SER A 2 -11.92 22.96 1.16
N ARG A 3 -11.21 22.04 0.52
CA ARG A 3 -10.61 20.91 1.23
C ARG A 3 -9.40 21.38 2.06
N PRO A 4 -9.17 20.87 3.30
CA PRO A 4 -8.02 21.27 4.12
C PRO A 4 -6.69 21.20 3.37
N GLU A 5 -6.49 20.14 2.60
CA GLU A 5 -5.28 19.90 1.82
C GLU A 5 -5.04 20.90 0.68
N GLU A 6 -6.04 21.71 0.31
CA GLU A 6 -5.91 22.77 -0.71
C GLU A 6 -5.54 24.12 -0.10
N ILE A 7 -5.62 24.26 1.22
CA ILE A 7 -5.47 25.54 1.92
C ILE A 7 -4.01 25.75 2.36
N SER A 8 -3.45 24.76 3.07
CA SER A 8 -2.10 24.85 3.63
C SER A 8 -1.60 23.45 4.03
N PRO A 9 -0.28 23.27 4.22
CA PRO A 9 0.28 22.05 4.80
C PRO A 9 -0.39 21.65 6.12
N PRO A 10 -0.44 20.36 6.47
CA PRO A 10 -1.17 19.88 7.64
C PRO A 10 -0.62 20.46 8.95
N GLU A 11 0.70 20.64 9.07
CA GLU A 11 1.31 21.25 10.26
C GLU A 11 0.93 22.73 10.47
N ILE A 12 0.51 23.42 9.41
CA ILE A 12 0.06 24.82 9.46
C ILE A 12 -1.46 24.89 9.59
N PHE A 13 -2.18 24.01 8.87
CA PHE A 13 -3.63 23.96 8.89
C PHE A 13 -4.15 23.63 10.30
N TYR A 14 -3.57 22.63 10.94
CA TYR A 14 -3.91 22.19 12.29
C TYR A 14 -3.05 22.86 13.36
N GLY A 15 -2.92 24.19 13.33
CA GLY A 15 -2.37 24.94 14.46
C GLY A 15 -3.29 24.89 15.69
N ASP A 16 -2.84 25.46 16.81
CA ASP A 16 -3.47 25.31 18.15
C ASP A 16 -4.99 25.53 18.15
N THR A 17 -5.45 26.61 17.52
CA THR A 17 -6.88 26.94 17.48
C THR A 17 -7.71 25.97 16.66
N GLU A 18 -7.18 25.45 15.55
CA GLU A 18 -7.92 24.55 14.66
C GLU A 18 -7.88 23.12 15.18
N ALA A 19 -6.77 22.70 15.79
CA ALA A 19 -6.64 21.42 16.48
C ALA A 19 -7.66 21.28 17.63
N ALA A 20 -7.78 22.31 18.47
CA ALA A 20 -8.75 22.34 19.57
C ALA A 20 -10.19 22.31 19.05
N LYS A 21 -10.52 23.09 18.01
CA LYS A 21 -11.86 23.10 17.39
C LYS A 21 -12.21 21.78 16.74
N TYR A 22 -11.27 21.19 16.00
CA TYR A 22 -11.45 19.90 15.32
C TYR A 22 -11.79 18.83 16.35
N THR A 23 -11.03 18.80 17.44
CA THR A 23 -11.21 17.83 18.52
C THR A 23 -12.50 18.10 19.30
N ALA A 24 -12.85 19.35 19.61
CA ALA A 24 -14.09 19.66 20.36
C ALA A 24 -15.38 19.42 19.57
N ASN A 25 -15.32 19.33 18.24
CA ASN A 25 -16.50 19.19 17.39
C ASN A 25 -17.10 17.77 17.46
N THR A 26 -18.24 17.64 18.12
CA THR A 26 -18.95 16.36 18.32
C THR A 26 -19.27 15.63 17.02
N ARG A 27 -19.56 16.35 15.94
CA ARG A 27 -19.82 15.75 14.63
C ARG A 27 -18.55 15.18 14.01
N ILE A 28 -17.42 15.85 14.16
CA ILE A 28 -16.13 15.36 13.68
C ILE A 28 -15.74 14.11 14.48
N LYS A 29 -15.82 14.15 15.82
CA LYS A 29 -15.58 12.98 16.67
C LYS A 29 -16.41 11.78 16.22
N SER A 30 -17.73 11.94 16.07
CA SER A 30 -18.62 10.86 15.65
C SER A 30 -18.26 10.27 14.28
N ILE A 31 -17.87 11.11 13.32
CA ILE A 31 -17.44 10.63 12.00
C ILE A 31 -16.10 9.90 12.07
N GLN A 32 -15.14 10.40 12.86
CA GLN A 32 -13.84 9.75 13.07
C GLN A 32 -14.03 8.39 13.73
N SER A 33 -14.79 8.30 14.83
CA SER A 33 -15.09 7.03 15.51
C SER A 33 -15.70 6.00 14.55
N GLN A 34 -16.73 6.36 13.80
CA GLN A 34 -17.35 5.45 12.82
C GLN A 34 -16.38 4.96 11.74
N MET A 35 -15.47 5.82 11.26
CA MET A 35 -14.48 5.42 10.27
C MET A 35 -13.39 4.55 10.87
N THR A 36 -12.99 4.81 12.11
CA THR A 36 -12.02 4.00 12.86
C THR A 36 -12.60 2.62 13.16
N GLU A 37 -13.81 2.52 13.71
CA GLU A 37 -14.52 1.25 13.94
C GLU A 37 -14.59 0.42 12.67
N ARG A 38 -14.96 1.06 11.56
CA ARG A 38 -15.03 0.40 10.25
C ARG A 38 -13.65 -0.07 9.78
N ALA A 39 -12.61 0.72 10.00
CA ALA A 39 -11.25 0.35 9.64
C ALA A 39 -10.72 -0.81 10.51
N LEU A 40 -11.07 -0.87 11.81
CA LEU A 40 -10.74 -1.97 12.71
C LEU A 40 -11.38 -3.28 12.25
N GLN A 41 -12.67 -3.24 11.87
CA GLN A 41 -13.34 -4.41 11.27
C GLN A 41 -12.62 -4.92 10.01
N LEU A 42 -12.15 -4.02 9.16
CA LEU A 42 -11.42 -4.38 7.94
C LEU A 42 -9.99 -4.89 8.23
N LEU A 43 -9.37 -4.36 9.31
CA LEU A 43 -8.06 -4.76 9.79
C LEU A 43 -8.09 -6.20 10.31
N ALA A 44 -9.23 -6.65 10.85
CA ALA A 44 -9.50 -8.02 11.28
C ALA A 44 -8.36 -8.60 12.13
N LEU A 45 -8.01 -7.87 13.19
CA LEU A 45 -7.08 -8.33 14.20
C LEU A 45 -7.70 -9.52 14.97
N PRO A 46 -6.88 -10.40 15.57
CA PRO A 46 -7.42 -11.53 16.34
C PRO A 46 -8.22 -11.04 17.55
N GLU A 47 -9.46 -11.48 17.70
CA GLU A 47 -10.38 -11.03 18.76
C GLU A 47 -9.89 -11.37 20.19
N ASP A 48 -9.18 -12.48 20.35
CA ASP A 48 -8.72 -12.98 21.65
C ASP A 48 -7.27 -12.55 22.01
N GLN A 49 -6.67 -11.63 21.25
CA GLN A 49 -5.27 -11.23 21.47
C GLN A 49 -5.07 -9.73 21.32
N SER A 50 -4.29 -9.16 22.25
CA SER A 50 -3.79 -7.79 22.10
C SER A 50 -2.79 -7.74 20.95
N ALA A 51 -3.03 -6.85 19.99
CA ALA A 51 -2.15 -6.60 18.85
C ALA A 51 -1.34 -5.32 19.07
N TYR A 52 -0.15 -5.24 18.44
CA TYR A 52 0.63 -4.01 18.41
C TYR A 52 0.41 -3.24 17.11
N VAL A 53 -0.27 -2.09 17.18
CA VAL A 53 -0.80 -1.36 16.02
C VAL A 53 -0.09 -0.02 15.80
N LEU A 54 0.19 0.32 14.54
CA LEU A 54 0.66 1.65 14.17
C LEU A 54 -0.52 2.52 13.72
N ASP A 55 -0.82 3.60 14.43
CA ASP A 55 -1.80 4.62 14.04
C ASP A 55 -1.10 5.77 13.29
N ILE A 56 -1.38 5.86 11.98
CA ILE A 56 -0.67 6.74 11.04
C ILE A 56 -1.49 8.00 10.79
N GLY A 57 -0.97 9.12 11.28
CA GLY A 57 -1.67 10.40 11.38
C GLY A 57 -2.71 10.34 12.49
N CYS A 58 -2.26 10.00 13.70
CA CYS A 58 -3.10 9.76 14.87
C CYS A 58 -3.81 11.04 15.37
N GLY A 59 -3.37 12.22 14.93
CA GLY A 59 -3.94 13.49 15.30
C GLY A 59 -4.04 13.67 16.81
N SER A 60 -5.23 14.04 17.28
CA SER A 60 -5.54 14.21 18.70
C SER A 60 -5.90 12.92 19.44
N GLY A 61 -5.53 11.76 18.87
CA GLY A 61 -5.69 10.45 19.49
C GLY A 61 -7.09 9.83 19.39
N LEU A 62 -8.00 10.40 18.58
CA LEU A 62 -9.37 9.88 18.45
C LEU A 62 -9.43 8.43 17.93
N SER A 63 -8.53 8.04 17.03
CA SER A 63 -8.42 6.66 16.54
C SER A 63 -7.73 5.75 17.56
N GLY A 64 -6.74 6.29 18.27
CA GLY A 64 -6.02 5.61 19.34
C GLY A 64 -6.89 5.16 20.50
N GLU A 65 -7.81 6.01 20.96
CA GLU A 65 -8.76 5.65 22.03
C GLU A 65 -9.59 4.40 21.70
N LEU A 66 -9.97 4.23 20.42
CA LEU A 66 -10.69 3.03 20.01
C LEU A 66 -9.79 1.79 19.94
N LEU A 67 -8.48 1.96 19.70
CA LEU A 67 -7.53 0.86 19.83
C LEU A 67 -7.38 0.45 21.30
N ASP A 68 -7.35 1.42 22.21
CA ASP A 68 -7.31 1.17 23.66
C ASP A 68 -8.58 0.44 24.13
N GLU A 69 -9.76 0.89 23.68
CA GLU A 69 -11.05 0.25 23.99
C GLU A 69 -11.13 -1.22 23.52
N GLU A 70 -10.51 -1.55 22.37
CA GLU A 70 -10.39 -2.92 21.84
C GLU A 70 -9.20 -3.70 22.45
N GLY A 71 -8.50 -3.13 23.43
CA GLY A 71 -7.41 -3.79 24.17
C GLY A 71 -6.11 -3.96 23.38
N HIS A 72 -5.87 -3.12 22.36
CA HIS A 72 -4.67 -3.13 21.55
C HIS A 72 -3.65 -2.10 22.04
N VAL A 73 -2.37 -2.45 21.98
CA VAL A 73 -1.28 -1.51 22.25
C VAL A 73 -0.94 -0.80 20.95
N TRP A 74 -0.73 0.51 20.98
CA TRP A 74 -0.48 1.26 19.75
C TRP A 74 0.58 2.35 19.87
N VAL A 75 1.10 2.73 18.71
CA VAL A 75 2.00 3.87 18.52
C VAL A 75 1.36 4.82 17.52
N GLY A 76 1.24 6.09 17.90
CA GLY A 76 0.75 7.16 17.06
C GLY A 76 1.87 7.96 16.41
N VAL A 77 1.74 8.26 15.12
CA VAL A 77 2.57 9.26 14.45
C VAL A 77 1.70 10.37 13.90
N ASP A 78 2.09 11.64 14.07
CA ASP A 78 1.47 12.77 13.38
C ASP A 78 2.50 13.85 13.07
N ILE A 79 2.23 14.65 12.03
CA ILE A 79 3.12 15.73 11.61
C ILE A 79 2.77 17.06 12.31
N ALA A 80 1.55 17.21 12.83
CA ALA A 80 1.06 18.43 13.45
C ALA A 80 1.33 18.43 14.97
N PRO A 81 2.25 19.28 15.49
CA PRO A 81 2.57 19.32 16.92
C PRO A 81 1.36 19.64 17.79
N SER A 82 0.52 20.60 17.37
CA SER A 82 -0.67 21.00 18.13
C SER A 82 -1.71 19.87 18.24
N MET A 83 -1.78 18.96 17.26
CA MET A 83 -2.66 17.79 17.36
C MET A 83 -2.15 16.80 18.41
N LEU A 84 -0.83 16.58 18.46
CA LEU A 84 -0.20 15.72 19.47
C LEU A 84 -0.29 16.32 20.87
N GLU A 85 -0.18 17.65 21.00
CA GLU A 85 -0.40 18.34 22.28
C GLU A 85 -1.80 18.08 22.81
N VAL A 86 -2.83 18.19 21.97
CA VAL A 86 -4.21 17.84 22.35
C VAL A 86 -4.33 16.36 22.72
N ALA A 87 -3.62 15.45 22.05
CA ALA A 87 -3.62 14.03 22.43
C ALA A 87 -2.98 13.82 23.82
N LEU A 88 -1.90 14.53 24.13
CA LEU A 88 -1.26 14.49 25.46
C LEU A 88 -2.18 15.04 26.56
N GLU A 89 -2.87 16.15 26.31
CA GLU A 89 -3.85 16.72 27.25
C GLU A 89 -5.02 15.78 27.53
N ARG A 90 -5.31 14.86 26.60
CA ARG A 90 -6.35 13.84 26.74
C ARG A 90 -5.86 12.56 27.41
N GLU A 91 -4.58 12.50 27.77
CA GLU A 91 -3.97 11.37 28.48
C GLU A 91 -4.16 10.02 27.76
N VAL A 92 -3.98 10.00 26.44
CA VAL A 92 -4.06 8.76 25.65
C VAL A 92 -2.99 7.74 26.07
N GLU A 93 -3.28 6.44 25.94
CA GLU A 93 -2.35 5.39 26.40
C GLU A 93 -1.20 5.12 25.42
N GLY A 94 -1.40 5.36 24.12
CA GLY A 94 -0.40 5.09 23.09
C GLY A 94 0.78 6.06 23.08
N ASP A 95 1.95 5.56 22.69
CA ASP A 95 3.15 6.39 22.50
C ASP A 95 2.98 7.31 21.28
N LEU A 96 3.23 8.60 21.45
CA LEU A 96 3.06 9.62 20.41
C LEU A 96 4.39 10.12 19.85
N PHE A 97 4.49 10.18 18.52
CA PHE A 97 5.68 10.66 17.82
C PHE A 97 5.35 11.77 16.82
N LEU A 98 6.05 12.90 16.93
CA LEU A 98 6.07 13.93 15.90
C LEU A 98 6.87 13.43 14.69
N HIS A 99 6.20 13.12 13.59
CA HIS A 99 6.83 12.47 12.44
C HIS A 99 6.14 12.74 11.10
N ASP A 100 6.94 13.00 10.05
CA ASP A 100 6.47 13.09 8.67
C ASP A 100 6.46 11.70 8.01
N ILE A 101 5.27 11.15 7.80
CA ILE A 101 5.07 9.84 7.19
C ILE A 101 5.62 9.75 5.75
N GLY A 102 5.76 10.88 5.04
CA GLY A 102 6.35 10.93 3.70
C GLY A 102 7.86 10.66 3.67
N GLN A 103 8.53 10.77 4.83
CA GLN A 103 9.94 10.39 5.00
C GLN A 103 10.12 8.89 5.26
N GLY A 104 9.02 8.17 5.46
CA GLY A 104 8.99 6.75 5.79
C GLY A 104 9.30 6.49 7.26
N PHE A 105 9.31 5.21 7.61
CA PHE A 105 9.37 4.74 8.99
C PHE A 105 10.75 4.22 9.39
N GLY A 106 11.13 4.48 10.64
CA GLY A 106 12.37 4.03 11.28
C GLY A 106 12.23 2.86 12.23
N PHE A 107 11.07 2.19 12.26
CA PHE A 107 10.83 1.03 13.11
C PHE A 107 11.55 -0.22 12.59
N ARG A 108 11.78 -1.18 13.48
CA ARG A 108 12.41 -2.46 13.10
C ARG A 108 11.48 -3.24 12.15
N PRO A 109 12.03 -4.13 11.31
CA PRO A 109 11.20 -4.96 10.45
C PRO A 109 10.28 -5.88 11.26
N GLY A 110 9.02 -6.03 10.85
CA GLY A 110 8.06 -6.92 11.52
C GLY A 110 7.68 -6.49 12.95
N THR A 111 7.71 -5.19 13.25
CA THR A 111 7.32 -4.66 14.55
C THR A 111 5.81 -4.75 14.79
N PHE A 112 5.00 -4.29 13.83
CA PHE A 112 3.56 -4.11 14.04
C PHE A 112 2.73 -5.27 13.47
N ASP A 113 1.69 -5.64 14.20
CA ASP A 113 0.68 -6.64 13.82
C ASP A 113 -0.34 -6.06 12.83
N GLY A 114 -0.52 -4.74 12.85
CA GLY A 114 -1.38 -4.02 11.91
C GLY A 114 -1.05 -2.53 11.83
N ALA A 115 -1.61 -1.86 10.84
CA ALA A 115 -1.56 -0.40 10.76
C ALA A 115 -2.92 0.17 10.35
N ILE A 116 -3.28 1.29 10.96
CA ILE A 116 -4.51 2.03 10.66
C ILE A 116 -4.16 3.48 10.33
N SER A 117 -4.98 4.12 9.51
CA SER A 117 -4.83 5.53 9.18
C SER A 117 -6.17 6.10 8.76
N ILE A 118 -6.62 7.16 9.42
CA ILE A 118 -7.95 7.72 9.21
C ILE A 118 -7.85 9.16 8.72
N SER A 119 -8.19 9.39 7.45
CA SER A 119 -8.20 10.72 6.83
C SER A 119 -6.82 11.37 6.67
N VAL A 120 -5.77 10.58 6.38
CA VAL A 120 -4.38 11.09 6.38
C VAL A 120 -3.66 10.93 5.04
N ILE A 121 -3.69 9.76 4.40
CA ILE A 121 -2.76 9.49 3.28
C ILE A 121 -2.97 10.37 2.03
N GLN A 122 -4.10 11.07 1.90
CA GLN A 122 -4.30 12.06 0.83
C GLN A 122 -3.32 13.24 0.94
N TRP A 123 -2.83 13.57 2.13
CA TRP A 123 -1.84 14.64 2.34
C TRP A 123 -0.48 14.33 1.70
N LEU A 124 -0.17 13.06 1.46
CA LEU A 124 1.04 12.67 0.72
C LEU A 124 1.02 13.06 -0.77
N LEU A 125 -0.15 13.45 -1.27
CA LEU A 125 -0.34 13.91 -2.63
C LEU A 125 -0.06 15.40 -2.81
N ASN A 126 0.08 16.14 -1.71
CA ASN A 126 0.43 17.54 -1.74
C ASN A 126 1.92 17.74 -2.04
N ALA A 127 2.20 18.80 -2.79
CA ALA A 127 3.54 19.20 -3.20
C ALA A 127 3.84 20.61 -2.69
N ASP A 128 3.65 20.82 -1.38
CA ASP A 128 3.75 22.16 -0.75
C ASP A 128 5.19 22.71 -0.71
N SER A 129 6.19 21.84 -0.89
CA SER A 129 7.60 22.21 -0.99
C SER A 129 8.21 21.69 -2.28
N SER A 130 9.25 22.37 -2.78
CA SER A 130 10.01 21.94 -3.97
C SER A 130 10.66 20.55 -3.84
N SER A 131 10.88 20.08 -2.61
CA SER A 131 11.38 18.73 -2.32
C SER A 131 10.28 17.68 -2.23
N HIS A 132 8.99 18.07 -2.20
CA HIS A 132 7.87 17.17 -2.04
C HIS A 132 7.40 16.64 -3.40
N SER A 133 7.97 15.51 -3.82
CA SER A 133 7.46 14.75 -4.95
C SER A 133 6.49 13.66 -4.45
N PRO A 134 5.18 13.75 -4.76
CA PRO A 134 4.20 12.76 -4.30
C PRO A 134 4.55 11.31 -4.64
N PRO A 135 5.00 10.97 -5.86
CA PRO A 135 5.42 9.61 -6.18
C PRO A 135 6.59 9.09 -5.31
N GLN A 136 7.53 9.97 -4.95
CA GLN A 136 8.68 9.59 -4.12
C GLN A 136 8.26 9.41 -2.65
N ARG A 137 7.45 10.33 -2.12
CA ARG A 137 6.92 10.27 -0.75
C ARG A 137 6.04 9.03 -0.56
N LEU A 138 5.11 8.75 -1.48
CA LEU A 138 4.30 7.53 -1.46
C LEU A 138 5.15 6.26 -1.54
N ASN A 139 6.15 6.23 -2.43
CA ASN A 139 7.02 5.06 -2.56
C ASN A 139 7.84 4.83 -1.27
N ARG A 140 8.35 5.91 -0.65
CA ARG A 140 9.08 5.83 0.62
C ARG A 140 8.17 5.36 1.74
N PHE A 141 7.00 5.97 1.89
CA PHE A 141 5.96 5.60 2.85
C PHE A 141 5.63 4.11 2.78
N PHE A 142 5.12 3.62 1.64
CA PHE A 142 4.68 2.23 1.52
C PHE A 142 5.83 1.22 1.63
N THR A 143 7.01 1.52 1.09
CA THR A 143 8.17 0.59 1.18
C THR A 143 8.60 0.40 2.63
N THR A 144 8.71 1.49 3.39
CA THR A 144 9.10 1.40 4.81
C THR A 144 8.00 0.82 5.67
N LEU A 145 6.73 1.16 5.42
CA LEU A 145 5.60 0.59 6.13
C LEU A 145 5.55 -0.93 5.93
N HIS A 146 5.69 -1.41 4.69
CA HIS A 146 5.72 -2.83 4.38
C HIS A 146 6.83 -3.55 5.16
N ALA A 147 7.99 -2.90 5.35
CA ALA A 147 9.07 -3.48 6.14
C ALA A 147 8.72 -3.58 7.62
N CYS A 148 8.08 -2.56 8.19
CA CYS A 148 7.73 -2.50 9.62
C CYS A 148 6.57 -3.43 10.02
N LEU A 149 5.77 -3.89 9.06
CA LEU A 149 4.63 -4.78 9.29
C LEU A 149 5.04 -6.26 9.34
N ARG A 150 4.41 -7.03 10.24
CA ARG A 150 4.60 -8.49 10.34
C ARG A 150 4.05 -9.22 9.11
N ASN A 151 4.47 -10.46 8.93
CA ASN A 151 3.97 -11.31 7.86
C ASN A 151 3.37 -12.58 8.48
N PRO A 152 2.05 -12.82 8.35
CA PRO A 152 1.06 -11.98 7.67
C PRO A 152 0.59 -10.79 8.54
N SER A 153 0.11 -9.71 7.91
CA SER A 153 -0.57 -8.59 8.59
C SER A 153 -1.43 -7.79 7.60
N ARG A 154 -2.22 -6.84 8.13
CA ARG A 154 -3.03 -5.92 7.35
C ARG A 154 -2.71 -4.47 7.66
N ALA A 155 -2.98 -3.61 6.69
CA ALA A 155 -2.99 -2.17 6.89
C ALA A 155 -4.21 -1.55 6.23
N VAL A 156 -4.95 -0.71 6.94
CA VAL A 156 -6.20 -0.11 6.47
C VAL A 156 -6.11 1.41 6.51
N PHE A 157 -6.34 2.04 5.35
CA PHE A 157 -6.27 3.49 5.20
C PHE A 157 -7.61 4.04 4.73
N GLN A 158 -8.29 4.79 5.58
CA GLN A 158 -9.40 5.63 5.14
C GLN A 158 -8.84 6.94 4.59
N PHE A 159 -9.28 7.35 3.39
CA PHE A 159 -8.82 8.59 2.76
C PHE A 159 -9.86 9.23 1.84
N TYR A 160 -9.61 10.48 1.47
CA TYR A 160 -10.47 11.29 0.60
C TYR A 160 -9.78 11.67 -0.72
N PRO A 161 -9.82 10.81 -1.75
CA PRO A 161 -9.24 11.18 -3.04
C PRO A 161 -9.99 12.35 -3.69
N SER A 162 -9.26 13.17 -4.43
CA SER A 162 -9.81 14.23 -5.29
C SER A 162 -10.09 13.72 -6.70
N SER A 163 -9.38 12.70 -7.18
CA SER A 163 -9.56 12.11 -8.51
C SER A 163 -9.22 10.61 -8.53
N ASP A 164 -9.70 9.89 -9.56
CA ASP A 164 -9.38 8.47 -9.76
C ASP A 164 -7.88 8.25 -10.07
N ASP A 165 -7.21 9.26 -10.62
CA ASP A 165 -5.75 9.24 -10.82
C ASP A 165 -5.00 9.19 -9.49
N GLN A 166 -5.47 9.92 -8.48
CA GLN A 166 -4.88 9.86 -7.13
C GLN A 166 -5.08 8.48 -6.49
N VAL A 167 -6.26 7.88 -6.64
CA VAL A 167 -6.54 6.51 -6.18
C VAL A 167 -5.60 5.53 -6.85
N THR A 168 -5.42 5.65 -8.16
CA THR A 168 -4.53 4.80 -8.95
C THR A 168 -3.07 4.99 -8.54
N MET A 169 -2.64 6.22 -8.28
CA MET A 169 -1.28 6.52 -7.82
C MET A 169 -0.97 5.87 -6.47
N ILE A 170 -1.86 6.03 -5.49
CA ILE A 170 -1.72 5.43 -4.15
C ILE A 170 -1.69 3.89 -4.26
N THR A 171 -2.66 3.32 -4.98
CA THR A 171 -2.79 1.86 -5.11
C THR A 171 -1.58 1.25 -5.83
N THR A 172 -1.09 1.91 -6.88
CA THR A 172 0.10 1.48 -7.61
C THR A 172 1.35 1.55 -6.75
N ALA A 173 1.50 2.59 -5.91
CA ALA A 173 2.63 2.71 -5.00
C ALA A 173 2.61 1.58 -3.95
N ALA A 174 1.46 1.28 -3.36
CA ALA A 174 1.28 0.17 -2.43
C ALA A 174 1.63 -1.19 -3.08
N GLN A 175 1.09 -1.46 -4.27
CA GLN A 175 1.39 -2.70 -5.01
C GLN A 175 2.88 -2.85 -5.34
N ARG A 176 3.54 -1.74 -5.72
CA ARG A 176 4.98 -1.74 -5.99
C ARG A 176 5.83 -2.01 -4.75
N ALA A 177 5.37 -1.58 -3.58
CA ALA A 177 6.03 -1.84 -2.30
C ALA A 177 5.89 -3.31 -1.84
N GLY A 178 4.98 -4.08 -2.44
CA GLY A 178 4.79 -5.51 -2.16
C GLY A 178 3.46 -5.85 -1.50
N PHE A 179 2.60 -4.86 -1.22
CA PHE A 179 1.29 -5.10 -0.66
C PHE A 179 0.36 -5.82 -1.66
N GLY A 180 -0.36 -6.81 -1.16
CA GLY A 180 -1.60 -7.29 -1.78
C GLY A 180 -2.80 -6.46 -1.32
N GLY A 181 -3.99 -6.82 -1.82
CA GLY A 181 -5.26 -6.22 -1.39
C GLY A 181 -5.90 -5.31 -2.42
N GLY A 182 -6.72 -4.36 -1.95
CA GLY A 182 -7.58 -3.56 -2.81
C GLY A 182 -8.32 -2.47 -2.07
N LEU A 183 -9.35 -1.94 -2.73
CA LEU A 183 -10.14 -0.82 -2.23
C LEU A 183 -11.55 -1.29 -1.83
N VAL A 184 -11.98 -0.91 -0.65
CA VAL A 184 -13.35 -1.05 -0.16
C VAL A 184 -14.02 0.33 -0.20
N VAL A 185 -15.22 0.40 -0.77
CA VAL A 185 -15.97 1.66 -0.88
C VAL A 185 -17.32 1.46 -0.21
N ASP A 186 -17.50 2.08 0.95
CA ASP A 186 -18.78 2.11 1.62
C ASP A 186 -19.64 3.26 1.04
N TYR A 187 -20.95 3.02 0.95
CA TYR A 187 -21.93 3.93 0.37
C TYR A 187 -21.57 4.46 -1.04
N PRO A 188 -21.24 3.58 -2.01
CA PRO A 188 -20.73 4.00 -3.33
C PRO A 188 -21.74 4.85 -4.12
N ASN A 189 -23.04 4.68 -3.85
CA ASN A 189 -24.11 5.40 -4.52
C ASN A 189 -24.34 6.82 -3.97
N SER A 190 -23.70 7.20 -2.85
CA SER A 190 -23.89 8.51 -2.21
C SER A 190 -22.63 9.35 -2.29
N ARG A 191 -22.63 10.44 -3.06
CA ARG A 191 -21.47 11.34 -3.14
C ARG A 191 -21.09 11.98 -1.80
N LYS A 192 -22.04 12.12 -0.87
CA LYS A 192 -21.83 12.76 0.44
C LYS A 192 -21.40 11.76 1.52
N ALA A 193 -21.92 10.53 1.48
CA ALA A 193 -21.64 9.50 2.48
C ALA A 193 -20.54 8.53 2.06
N ARG A 194 -20.09 8.56 0.80
CA ARG A 194 -19.03 7.69 0.27
C ARG A 194 -17.78 7.76 1.16
N LYS A 195 -17.33 6.59 1.62
CA LYS A 195 -16.07 6.41 2.33
C LYS A 195 -15.22 5.39 1.59
N MET A 196 -13.93 5.69 1.43
CA MET A 196 -13.00 4.84 0.71
C MET A 196 -11.92 4.35 1.68
N TYR A 197 -11.70 3.04 1.69
CA TYR A 197 -10.73 2.34 2.52
C TYR A 197 -9.79 1.56 1.60
N LEU A 198 -8.50 1.82 1.69
CA LEU A 198 -7.46 1.00 1.08
C LEU A 198 -7.10 -0.11 2.06
N CYS A 199 -7.44 -1.35 1.72
CA CYS A 199 -7.18 -2.53 2.54
C CYS A 199 -6.00 -3.29 1.95
N LEU A 200 -4.85 -3.19 2.60
CA LEU A 200 -3.60 -3.79 2.20
C LEU A 200 -3.28 -5.02 3.03
N MET A 201 -2.62 -5.99 2.42
CA MET A 201 -2.16 -7.22 3.06
C MET A 201 -0.67 -7.43 2.82
N VAL A 202 0.05 -7.83 3.86
CA VAL A 202 1.44 -8.30 3.78
C VAL A 202 1.44 -9.83 3.85
N GLY A 203 2.11 -10.47 2.89
CA GLY A 203 2.21 -11.93 2.84
C GLY A 203 0.96 -12.67 2.37
N GLN A 204 0.98 -14.00 2.48
CA GLN A 204 -0.22 -14.81 2.26
C GLN A 204 -1.00 -14.88 3.57
N GLN A 205 -2.17 -14.26 3.61
CA GLN A 205 -3.10 -14.48 4.71
C GLN A 205 -3.76 -15.84 4.61
N GLU A 206 -4.09 -16.42 5.76
CA GLU A 206 -4.97 -17.57 5.83
C GLU A 206 -6.33 -17.19 5.24
N ILE A 207 -6.85 -18.08 4.41
CA ILE A 207 -8.16 -17.90 3.77
C ILE A 207 -9.19 -18.06 4.90
N PRO A 208 -10.15 -17.12 5.08
CA PRO A 208 -11.18 -17.26 6.09
C PRO A 208 -11.87 -18.62 5.97
N LYS A 209 -12.01 -19.33 7.10
CA LYS A 209 -12.85 -20.54 7.15
C LYS A 209 -14.26 -20.12 6.73
N ALA A 210 -14.85 -20.86 5.80
CA ALA A 210 -16.22 -20.59 5.38
C ALA A 210 -17.13 -20.69 6.61
N LEU A 211 -18.03 -19.71 6.78
CA LEU A 211 -19.16 -19.87 7.69
C LEU A 211 -20.04 -20.99 7.10
N ASP A 212 -20.32 -21.99 7.93
CA ASP A 212 -20.94 -23.29 7.63
C ASP A 212 -19.99 -24.34 7.05
N GLY A 213 -19.27 -25.02 7.95
CA GLY A 213 -18.44 -26.18 7.64
C GLY A 213 -18.17 -27.08 8.83
N ASP A 214 -19.01 -27.06 9.86
CA ASP A 214 -19.16 -28.24 10.72
C ASP A 214 -19.99 -29.25 9.92
N GLU A 215 -19.43 -30.44 9.68
CA GLU A 215 -19.92 -31.54 8.80
C GLU A 215 -19.46 -31.54 7.32
N MET A 216 -18.19 -31.31 7.06
CA MET A 216 -17.51 -32.10 6.03
C MET A 216 -16.20 -32.63 6.60
N ASP A 217 -16.18 -33.93 6.93
CA ASP A 217 -14.93 -34.69 7.10
C ASP A 217 -14.15 -34.62 5.79
N VAL A 218 -13.31 -33.60 5.66
CA VAL A 218 -12.37 -33.50 4.54
C VAL A 218 -11.17 -34.34 4.91
N ASP A 219 -11.17 -35.57 4.40
CA ASP A 219 -10.08 -36.54 4.48
C ASP A 219 -8.70 -35.84 4.32
N GLU A 220 -7.91 -35.88 5.39
CA GLU A 220 -6.63 -35.19 5.53
C GLU A 220 -5.65 -35.63 4.42
N GLU A 221 -5.78 -36.88 3.96
CA GLU A 221 -5.01 -37.47 2.87
C GLU A 221 -5.30 -36.80 1.52
N THR A 222 -6.55 -36.35 1.31
CA THR A 222 -6.98 -35.66 0.07
C THR A 222 -6.46 -34.22 0.04
N MET A 223 -6.38 -33.55 1.19
CA MET A 223 -5.79 -32.20 1.29
C MET A 223 -4.27 -32.22 1.18
N GLU A 224 -3.60 -33.25 1.72
CA GLU A 224 -2.16 -33.43 1.57
C GLU A 224 -1.77 -33.75 0.12
N LYS A 225 -2.53 -34.63 -0.56
CA LYS A 225 -2.37 -34.89 -2.01
C LYS A 225 -2.54 -33.62 -2.85
N ARG A 226 -3.53 -32.77 -2.55
CA ARG A 226 -3.71 -31.47 -3.25
C ARG A 226 -2.58 -30.49 -2.99
N ARG A 227 -2.04 -30.43 -1.76
CA ARG A 227 -0.88 -29.59 -1.43
C ARG A 227 0.39 -30.05 -2.15
N ASP A 228 0.59 -31.36 -2.29
CA ASP A 228 1.71 -31.94 -3.03
C ASP A 228 1.58 -31.78 -4.55
N GLU A 229 0.36 -31.83 -5.10
CA GLU A 229 0.10 -31.49 -6.50
C GLU A 229 0.48 -30.03 -6.82
N ILE A 230 0.12 -29.08 -5.94
CA ILE A 230 0.44 -27.65 -6.12
C ILE A 230 1.96 -27.38 -5.97
N LYS A 231 2.65 -28.06 -5.03
CA LYS A 231 4.12 -27.99 -4.91
C LYS A 231 4.80 -28.49 -6.20
N ASN A 232 4.30 -29.58 -6.76
CA ASN A 232 4.84 -30.17 -7.98
C ASN A 232 4.50 -29.37 -9.24
N GLU A 233 3.42 -28.59 -9.25
CA GLU A 233 3.07 -27.72 -10.38
C GLU A 233 4.06 -26.56 -10.53
N ARG A 234 4.53 -25.95 -9.43
CA ARG A 234 5.61 -24.95 -9.48
C ARG A 234 6.91 -25.52 -10.06
N ARG A 235 7.25 -26.77 -9.70
CA ARG A 235 8.43 -27.48 -10.22
C ARG A 235 8.25 -27.85 -11.71
N ARG A 236 7.09 -28.41 -12.10
CA ARG A 236 6.74 -28.68 -13.51
C ARG A 236 6.74 -27.42 -14.36
N ARG A 237 6.27 -26.28 -13.85
CA ARG A 237 6.28 -24.99 -14.57
C ARG A 237 7.70 -24.44 -14.74
N ARG A 238 8.59 -24.66 -13.76
CA ARG A 238 10.04 -24.34 -13.85
C ARG A 238 10.77 -25.24 -14.85
N GLU A 239 10.48 -26.53 -14.84
CA GLU A 239 11.04 -27.51 -15.78
C GLU A 239 10.53 -27.32 -17.21
N ALA A 240 9.24 -26.98 -17.39
CA ALA A 240 8.65 -26.58 -18.66
C ALA A 240 9.33 -25.32 -19.21
N ARG A 241 9.51 -24.28 -18.40
CA ARG A 241 10.27 -23.06 -18.79
C ARG A 241 11.73 -23.35 -19.16
N ARG A 242 12.38 -24.32 -18.49
CA ARG A 242 13.74 -24.79 -18.85
C ARG A 242 13.75 -25.55 -20.17
N LYS A 243 12.74 -26.39 -20.47
CA LYS A 243 12.59 -27.07 -21.76
C LYS A 243 12.30 -26.07 -22.90
N THR A 244 11.50 -25.03 -22.68
CA THR A 244 11.24 -23.98 -23.70
C THR A 244 12.48 -23.14 -24.01
N LYS A 245 13.37 -22.90 -23.02
CA LYS A 245 14.65 -22.20 -23.25
C LYS A 245 15.66 -23.04 -24.04
N LYS A 246 15.58 -24.36 -23.99
CA LYS A 246 16.49 -25.28 -24.71
C LYS A 246 16.10 -25.48 -26.19
N GLY A 247 14.95 -24.97 -26.62
CA GLY A 247 14.43 -25.09 -28.00
C GLY A 247 14.49 -23.80 -28.84
N LYS A 248 15.04 -22.69 -28.33
CA LYS A 248 15.30 -21.51 -29.17
C LYS A 248 16.46 -21.84 -30.12
N LYS A 249 16.13 -22.23 -31.36
CA LYS A 249 17.07 -22.27 -32.49
C LYS A 249 17.94 -21.01 -32.45
N ASP A 250 19.26 -21.18 -32.53
CA ASP A 250 20.22 -20.10 -32.71
C ASP A 250 19.85 -19.31 -33.97
N VAL A 251 19.14 -18.19 -33.79
CA VAL A 251 18.82 -17.27 -34.88
C VAL A 251 20.15 -16.69 -35.33
N LYS A 252 20.57 -16.99 -36.57
CA LYS A 252 21.82 -16.48 -37.15
C LYS A 252 21.83 -14.96 -36.98
N ALA A 253 22.93 -14.40 -36.47
CA ALA A 253 23.02 -12.99 -36.08
C ALA A 253 22.51 -12.00 -37.15
N LYS A 254 22.65 -12.34 -38.44
CA LYS A 254 22.11 -11.56 -39.56
C LYS A 254 20.58 -11.48 -39.56
N GLU A 255 19.87 -12.59 -39.34
CA GLU A 255 18.41 -12.63 -39.31
C GLU A 255 17.84 -11.84 -38.13
N TRP A 256 18.51 -11.93 -36.97
CA TRP A 256 18.12 -11.15 -35.79
C TRP A 256 18.23 -9.64 -36.03
N ILE A 257 19.32 -9.18 -36.66
CA ILE A 257 19.50 -7.76 -36.98
C ILE A 257 18.46 -7.27 -37.99
N LEU A 258 18.16 -8.07 -39.02
CA LEU A 258 17.15 -7.69 -40.02
C LEU A 258 15.75 -7.57 -39.40
N LYS A 259 15.36 -8.52 -38.55
CA LYS A 259 14.07 -8.48 -37.84
C LYS A 259 13.96 -7.27 -36.90
N LYS A 260 15.07 -6.89 -36.26
CA LYS A 260 15.11 -5.70 -35.39
C LYS A 260 14.98 -4.40 -36.18
N LYS A 261 15.62 -4.31 -37.36
CA LYS A 261 15.47 -3.15 -38.24
C LYS A 261 14.05 -3.00 -38.75
N ASP A 262 13.44 -4.11 -39.19
CA ASP A 262 12.07 -4.13 -39.68
C ASP A 262 11.09 -3.64 -38.61
N LEU A 263 11.21 -4.16 -37.39
CA LEU A 263 10.43 -3.71 -36.24
C LEU A 263 10.57 -2.19 -35.97
N TYR A 264 11.77 -1.62 -36.15
CA TYR A 264 12.00 -0.20 -35.95
C TYR A 264 11.44 0.66 -37.09
N ARG A 265 11.39 0.15 -38.32
CA ARG A 265 10.68 0.78 -39.44
C ARG A 265 9.18 0.78 -39.19
N THR A 266 8.59 -0.35 -38.77
CA THR A 266 7.16 -0.44 -38.43
C THR A 266 6.78 0.49 -37.28
N ARG A 267 7.71 0.75 -36.35
CA ARG A 267 7.50 1.67 -35.22
C ARG A 267 7.83 3.13 -35.53
N GLY A 268 8.06 3.48 -36.80
CA GLY A 268 8.26 4.87 -37.23
C GLY A 268 9.56 5.52 -36.75
N LYS A 269 10.58 4.75 -36.37
CA LYS A 269 11.87 5.33 -35.99
C LYS A 269 12.62 5.85 -37.22
N GLU A 270 13.00 7.12 -37.19
CA GLU A 270 13.87 7.70 -38.20
C GLU A 270 15.33 7.23 -38.03
N GLY A 271 16.08 7.16 -39.13
CA GLY A 271 17.51 6.78 -39.11
C GLY A 271 17.82 5.28 -39.09
N VAL A 272 16.86 4.39 -39.37
CA VAL A 272 17.14 2.93 -39.47
C VAL A 272 18.04 2.63 -40.68
N PRO A 273 19.25 2.06 -40.50
CA PRO A 273 20.15 1.82 -41.61
C PRO A 273 19.59 0.84 -42.67
N ARG A 274 19.81 1.13 -43.95
CA ARG A 274 19.43 0.26 -45.08
C ARG A 274 20.05 -1.13 -44.97
N ASP A 275 19.41 -2.10 -45.60
CA ASP A 275 19.87 -3.49 -45.56
C ASP A 275 21.05 -3.69 -46.51
N SER A 276 22.09 -4.36 -46.02
CA SER A 276 23.35 -4.56 -46.73
C SER A 276 23.77 -6.01 -46.68
N LYS A 277 24.44 -6.49 -47.73
CA LYS A 277 25.03 -7.84 -47.79
C LYS A 277 26.08 -8.09 -46.69
N TYR A 278 26.62 -7.03 -46.09
CA TYR A 278 27.59 -7.07 -45.00
C TYR A 278 26.98 -7.01 -43.60
N THR A 279 25.64 -7.05 -43.46
CA THR A 279 24.97 -7.06 -42.16
C THR A 279 25.44 -8.23 -41.31
N ALA A 280 25.78 -7.96 -40.04
CA ALA A 280 26.36 -8.90 -39.07
C ALA A 280 27.75 -9.47 -39.42
N ARG A 281 28.49 -8.89 -40.37
CA ARG A 281 29.88 -9.29 -40.66
C ARG A 281 30.88 -8.44 -39.86
N LYS A 282 31.88 -9.08 -39.27
CA LYS A 282 33.01 -8.40 -38.62
C LYS A 282 33.80 -7.64 -39.68
N ARG A 283 33.96 -6.32 -39.52
CA ARG A 283 34.82 -5.51 -40.39
C ARG A 283 36.28 -5.71 -39.94
N LYS A 284 37.21 -5.86 -40.87
CA LYS A 284 38.64 -5.83 -40.55
C LYS A 284 39.00 -4.42 -40.10
N THR A 285 39.68 -4.31 -38.97
CA THR A 285 40.35 -3.07 -38.57
C THR A 285 41.50 -2.84 -39.54
N TYR A 286 41.46 -1.73 -40.27
CA TYR A 286 42.61 -1.23 -41.01
C TYR A 286 43.41 -0.39 -40.01
N PHE A 287 44.67 -0.76 -39.78
CA PHE A 287 45.65 0.10 -39.11
C PHE A 287 46.34 0.95 -40.17
#